data_AF-A0A1F6X3Y8-F1
#
_entry.id   AF-A0A1F6X3Y8-F1
#
_cell.length_a   1.000
_cell.length_b   1.000
_cell.length_c   1.000
_cell.angle_alpha   90.00
_cell.angle_beta   90.00
_cell.angle_gamma   90.00
#
_symmetry.space_group_name_H-M   'P 1'
#
loop_
_entity.id
_entity.type
_entity.pdbx_description
1 polymer ?
#
loop_
_entity_poly.entity_id
_entity_poly.type
_entity_poly.pdbx_seq_one_letter_code
_entity_poly.pdbx_strand_id
1 'polypeptide(L)'
;MNKILGIIIVAIVVVGGIYLMTRAPKTSDPQEQSQNTTAEGKVIFSITDATADMSAISEINMQVNSVYVHSNQSGWVTVSTTPRVYNLLSLDARGESEFLAEANVKAGTYDQVRLVVDSVAIKTKAGETKVAKLPSGELKINTVLVVNANTTSSINFDFLADKSLHTASDGNYIFAPVVKTETKSNASVSVNASNVVTITGGRIDNTNTVGMDIDGSIEVNFQIDSKQKLDLDASGVIKLNGLLN
;
A
#
# COMPACT_ATOMS: atom_id res chain seq x y z
N MET A 1 -50.06 84.84 -25.36
CA MET A 1 -51.43 84.71 -25.92
C MET A 1 -51.84 83.25 -25.86
N ASN A 2 -52.99 83.00 -25.25
CA ASN A 2 -53.68 81.73 -24.98
C ASN A 2 -53.63 80.73 -26.16
N LYS A 3 -53.70 79.40 -25.99
CA LYS A 3 -54.85 78.66 -25.42
C LYS A 3 -54.49 77.22 -24.97
N ILE A 4 -55.21 76.81 -23.93
CA ILE A 4 -55.44 75.46 -23.39
C ILE A 4 -56.49 74.72 -24.24
N LEU A 5 -56.34 73.39 -24.43
CA LEU A 5 -57.35 72.29 -24.55
C LEU A 5 -56.71 71.12 -25.33
N GLY A 6 -56.90 69.83 -25.08
CA GLY A 6 -57.79 69.06 -24.22
C GLY A 6 -57.50 67.56 -24.42
N ILE A 7 -57.95 66.73 -23.49
CA ILE A 7 -57.72 65.28 -23.30
C ILE A 7 -58.57 64.41 -24.26
N ILE A 8 -58.14 63.16 -24.57
CA ILE A 8 -58.89 61.86 -24.72
C ILE A 8 -57.90 60.83 -25.37
N ILE A 9 -57.34 59.81 -24.67
CA ILE A 9 -57.83 58.48 -24.24
C ILE A 9 -57.99 57.42 -25.36
N VAL A 10 -57.10 56.41 -25.28
CA VAL A 10 -57.21 54.95 -25.61
C VAL A 10 -57.10 54.47 -27.07
N ALA A 11 -56.05 53.68 -27.36
CA ALA A 11 -56.16 52.22 -27.59
C ALA A 11 -54.78 51.58 -27.81
N ILE A 12 -54.43 50.62 -26.94
CA ILE A 12 -53.32 49.67 -27.04
C ILE A 12 -53.67 48.61 -28.10
N VAL A 13 -52.74 48.25 -29.01
CA VAL A 13 -52.50 46.90 -29.57
C VAL A 13 -51.15 46.99 -30.34
N VAL A 14 -50.02 46.62 -29.73
CA VAL A 14 -49.33 45.31 -29.81
C VAL A 14 -48.35 45.20 -31.01
N VAL A 15 -47.07 45.24 -30.61
CA VAL A 15 -45.93 44.43 -31.08
C VAL A 15 -45.36 44.70 -32.46
N GLY A 16 -44.10 45.15 -32.44
CA GLY A 16 -43.06 44.44 -33.20
C GLY A 16 -42.07 45.29 -34.00
N GLY A 17 -41.07 45.85 -33.31
CA GLY A 17 -39.69 45.77 -33.82
C GLY A 17 -39.11 46.98 -34.56
N ILE A 18 -38.63 47.98 -33.80
CA ILE A 18 -37.46 48.79 -34.17
C ILE A 18 -36.71 49.08 -32.88
N TYR A 19 -35.47 48.60 -32.73
CA TYR A 19 -34.34 49.46 -32.31
C TYR A 19 -32.98 48.74 -32.40
N LEU A 20 -32.11 49.32 -33.22
CA LEU A 20 -30.65 49.18 -33.20
C LEU A 20 -30.10 49.74 -31.89
N MET A 21 -29.09 49.12 -31.25
CA MET A 21 -27.93 49.84 -30.69
C MET A 21 -26.89 48.90 -30.04
N THR A 22 -25.62 49.17 -30.40
CA THR A 22 -24.37 49.04 -29.62
C THR A 22 -24.03 47.69 -28.96
N ARG A 23 -23.11 46.94 -29.58
CA ARG A 23 -22.37 45.86 -28.92
C ARG A 23 -21.17 46.44 -28.18
N ALA A 24 -21.20 46.43 -26.85
CA ALA A 24 -20.00 46.50 -26.01
C ALA A 24 -19.17 45.21 -26.20
N PRO A 25 -17.82 45.24 -26.09
CA PRO A 25 -17.07 44.01 -25.98
C PRO A 25 -17.44 43.36 -24.65
N LYS A 26 -18.07 42.18 -24.71
CA LYS A 26 -18.20 41.33 -23.53
C LYS A 26 -16.78 40.97 -23.11
N THR A 27 -16.33 41.54 -22.00
CA THR A 27 -15.28 40.96 -21.16
C THR A 27 -15.62 39.50 -20.95
N SER A 28 -14.86 38.63 -21.59
CA SER A 28 -14.84 37.20 -21.29
C SER A 28 -14.36 37.06 -19.86
N ASP A 29 -15.26 36.65 -18.96
CA ASP A 29 -14.89 36.10 -17.66
C ASP A 29 -13.81 35.05 -17.88
N PRO A 30 -12.65 35.13 -17.18
CA PRO A 30 -11.82 33.96 -17.00
C PRO A 30 -12.71 32.95 -16.25
N GLN A 31 -13.11 31.90 -16.95
CA GLN A 31 -13.59 30.69 -16.29
C GLN A 31 -12.46 30.26 -15.35
N GLU A 32 -12.64 30.50 -14.05
CA GLU A 32 -11.86 29.82 -13.03
C GLU A 32 -12.15 28.34 -13.20
N GLN A 33 -11.29 27.68 -13.96
CA GLN A 33 -11.20 26.26 -14.01
C GLN A 33 -10.74 25.83 -12.63
N SER A 34 -11.70 25.55 -11.74
CA SER A 34 -11.43 24.96 -10.43
C SER A 34 -10.65 23.68 -10.68
N GLN A 35 -9.33 23.76 -10.53
CA GLN A 35 -8.52 22.57 -10.37
C GLN A 35 -8.99 21.97 -9.06
N ASN A 36 -9.87 20.96 -9.14
CA ASN A 36 -10.07 20.02 -8.07
C ASN A 36 -8.74 19.26 -7.90
N THR A 37 -7.73 19.93 -7.33
CA THR A 37 -6.56 19.27 -6.79
C THR A 37 -7.11 18.41 -5.66
N THR A 38 -7.31 17.12 -5.95
CA THR A 38 -7.67 16.18 -4.90
C THR A 38 -6.48 16.18 -3.94
N ALA A 39 -6.71 16.67 -2.73
CA ALA A 39 -5.62 16.85 -1.77
C ALA A 39 -4.89 15.51 -1.55
N GLU A 40 -3.57 15.54 -1.53
CA GLU A 40 -2.72 14.36 -1.39
C GLU A 40 -2.05 14.33 -0.02
N GLY A 41 -1.65 13.14 0.42
CA GLY A 41 -0.79 12.92 1.56
C GLY A 41 0.36 11.98 1.19
N LYS A 42 1.44 12.04 1.97
CA LYS A 42 2.61 11.18 1.79
C LYS A 42 2.41 9.87 2.55
N VAL A 43 2.77 8.74 1.95
CA VAL A 43 2.83 7.45 2.62
C VAL A 43 4.24 6.89 2.54
N ILE A 44 4.78 6.46 3.68
CA ILE A 44 6.07 5.76 3.76
C ILE A 44 5.85 4.31 4.15
N PHE A 45 6.51 3.41 3.42
CA PHE A 45 6.48 1.97 3.62
C PHE A 45 7.83 1.54 4.19
N SER A 46 7.84 0.70 5.21
CA SER A 46 9.06 0.15 5.80
C SER A 46 8.94 -1.35 6.06
N ILE A 47 10.07 -2.05 6.05
CA ILE A 47 10.20 -3.47 6.37
C ILE A 47 11.09 -3.61 7.60
N THR A 48 10.68 -4.45 8.53
CA THR A 48 11.49 -4.91 9.67
C THR A 48 11.31 -6.41 9.79
N ASP A 49 12.07 -7.02 10.69
CA ASP A 49 11.88 -8.41 11.10
C ASP A 49 12.01 -8.49 12.62
N ALA A 50 11.18 -9.31 13.24
CA ALA A 50 11.22 -9.62 14.67
C ALA A 50 11.15 -11.14 14.82
N THR A 51 12.31 -11.79 14.70
CA THR A 51 12.42 -13.25 14.63
C THR A 51 13.04 -13.82 15.90
N ALA A 52 12.65 -15.04 16.28
CA ALA A 52 13.44 -15.83 17.20
C ALA A 52 14.75 -16.32 16.54
N ASP A 53 15.73 -16.74 17.37
CA ASP A 53 17.03 -17.21 16.90
C ASP A 53 16.91 -18.41 15.93
N MET A 54 17.37 -18.22 14.70
CA MET A 54 17.38 -19.22 13.64
C MET A 54 18.76 -19.89 13.56
N SER A 55 19.04 -20.76 14.52
CA SER A 55 20.38 -21.33 14.77
C SER A 55 21.13 -21.91 13.54
N ALA A 56 20.44 -22.39 12.51
CA ALA A 56 21.04 -22.97 11.29
C ALA A 56 21.18 -21.98 10.11
N ILE A 57 20.50 -20.83 10.16
CA ILE A 57 20.40 -19.87 9.05
C ILE A 57 21.25 -18.64 9.40
N SER A 58 21.97 -18.10 8.41
CA SER A 58 22.76 -16.87 8.57
C SER A 58 22.12 -15.67 7.90
N GLU A 59 21.42 -15.87 6.77
CA GLU A 59 20.77 -14.78 6.03
C GLU A 59 19.47 -15.26 5.40
N ILE A 60 18.47 -14.37 5.35
CA ILE A 60 17.23 -14.55 4.59
C ILE A 60 17.07 -13.31 3.73
N ASN A 61 17.45 -13.42 2.46
CA ASN A 61 17.48 -12.34 1.51
C ASN A 61 16.19 -12.37 0.67
N MET A 62 15.23 -11.51 1.00
CA MET A 62 13.94 -11.40 0.32
C MET A 62 13.94 -10.25 -0.69
N GLN A 63 13.62 -10.54 -1.94
CA GLN A 63 13.48 -9.54 -3.00
C GLN A 63 12.03 -9.09 -3.16
N VAL A 64 11.76 -7.80 -2.93
CA VAL A 64 10.46 -7.17 -3.20
C VAL A 64 10.58 -6.38 -4.50
N ASN A 65 9.81 -6.74 -5.52
CA ASN A 65 9.81 -6.10 -6.83
C ASN A 65 8.94 -4.86 -6.91
N SER A 66 7.77 -4.89 -6.25
CA SER A 66 6.80 -3.81 -6.37
C SER A 66 5.84 -3.74 -5.19
N VAL A 67 5.29 -2.55 -5.00
CA VAL A 67 4.39 -2.19 -3.91
C VAL A 67 3.20 -1.45 -4.50
N TYR A 68 2.00 -1.84 -4.10
CA TYR A 68 0.75 -1.21 -4.51
C TYR A 68 -0.16 -1.02 -3.32
N VAL A 69 -0.99 0.02 -3.36
CA VAL A 69 -2.08 0.22 -2.39
C VAL A 69 -3.42 0.33 -3.10
N HIS A 70 -4.49 -0.08 -2.45
CA HIS A 70 -5.84 -0.05 -3.00
C HIS A 70 -6.76 0.80 -2.14
N SER A 71 -7.65 1.54 -2.78
CA SER A 71 -8.82 2.14 -2.15
C SER A 71 -10.04 2.05 -3.06
N ASN A 72 -11.24 2.06 -2.48
CA ASN A 72 -12.49 2.11 -3.26
C ASN A 72 -12.62 3.36 -4.15
N GLN A 73 -11.88 4.43 -3.84
CA GLN A 73 -11.93 5.69 -4.60
C GLN A 73 -10.94 5.72 -5.77
N SER A 74 -9.74 5.16 -5.58
CA SER A 74 -8.65 5.26 -6.56
C SER A 74 -8.33 3.93 -7.25
N GLY A 75 -8.92 2.82 -6.80
CA GLY A 75 -8.48 1.48 -7.20
C GLY A 75 -7.05 1.22 -6.76
N TRP A 76 -6.32 0.43 -7.56
CA TRP A 76 -4.90 0.15 -7.33
C TRP A 76 -4.02 1.33 -7.75
N VAL A 77 -3.20 1.80 -6.81
CA VAL A 77 -2.18 2.83 -6.99
C VAL A 77 -0.81 2.19 -6.83
N THR A 78 0.05 2.39 -7.83
CA THR A 78 1.45 1.95 -7.79
C THR A 78 2.25 2.86 -6.86
N VAL A 79 2.94 2.25 -5.88
CA VAL A 79 3.84 2.95 -4.95
C VAL A 79 5.28 2.82 -5.42
N SER A 80 5.71 1.61 -5.76
CA SER A 80 7.05 1.34 -6.28
C SER A 80 7.04 0.17 -7.25
N THR A 81 7.93 0.24 -8.24
CA THR A 81 8.26 -0.87 -9.15
C THR A 81 9.77 -1.14 -9.18
N THR A 82 10.51 -0.58 -8.21
CA THR A 82 11.96 -0.72 -8.10
C THR A 82 12.27 -1.92 -7.21
N PRO A 83 12.89 -2.98 -7.75
CA PRO A 83 13.27 -4.15 -6.96
C PRO A 83 14.30 -3.83 -5.89
N ARG A 84 14.11 -4.37 -4.68
CA ARG A 84 15.03 -4.25 -3.56
C ARG A 84 15.11 -5.55 -2.77
N VAL A 85 16.29 -5.84 -2.23
CA VAL A 85 16.56 -7.04 -1.44
C VAL A 85 16.72 -6.65 0.03
N TYR A 86 16.04 -7.37 0.92
CA TYR A 86 16.07 -7.17 2.36
C TYR A 86 16.60 -8.43 3.04
N ASN A 87 17.67 -8.29 3.82
CA ASN A 87 18.14 -9.36 4.70
C ASN A 87 17.37 -9.30 6.02
N LEU A 88 16.35 -10.15 6.19
CA LEU A 88 15.45 -10.12 7.34
C LEU A 88 16.19 -10.30 8.67
N LEU A 89 17.10 -11.28 8.75
CA LEU A 89 17.88 -11.51 9.98
C LEU A 89 18.80 -10.34 10.33
N SER A 90 19.25 -9.57 9.33
CA SER A 90 20.03 -8.36 9.58
C SER A 90 19.18 -7.18 10.05
N LEU A 91 17.88 -7.16 9.74
CA LEU A 91 16.94 -6.16 10.25
C LEU A 91 16.64 -6.43 11.73
N ASP A 92 16.32 -7.69 12.06
CA ASP A 92 16.09 -8.14 13.43
C ASP A 92 17.32 -7.89 14.32
N ALA A 93 18.51 -8.31 13.88
CA ALA A 93 19.74 -8.13 14.65
C ALA A 93 20.09 -6.66 14.95
N ARG A 94 19.64 -5.71 14.10
CA ARG A 94 19.80 -4.27 14.32
C ARG A 94 18.61 -3.65 15.07
N GLY A 95 17.46 -4.33 15.12
CA GLY A 95 16.20 -3.77 15.63
C GLY A 95 15.73 -2.57 14.81
N GLU A 96 16.01 -2.56 13.50
CA GLU A 96 15.79 -1.40 12.63
C GLU A 96 14.75 -1.71 11.55
N SER A 97 13.87 -0.74 11.28
CA SER A 97 13.01 -0.77 10.09
C SER A 97 13.74 -0.12 8.91
N GLU A 98 13.82 -0.80 7.78
CA GLU A 98 14.41 -0.29 6.55
C GLU A 98 13.32 0.25 5.61
N PHE A 99 13.64 1.34 4.92
CA PHE A 99 12.78 1.99 3.95
C PHE A 99 12.46 1.01 2.82
N LEU A 100 11.17 0.90 2.48
CA LEU A 100 10.71 0.13 1.33
C LEU A 100 10.45 1.05 0.14
N ALA A 101 9.51 1.96 0.30
CA ALA A 101 9.07 2.88 -0.73
C ALA A 101 8.33 4.08 -0.13
N GLU A 102 8.08 5.10 -0.94
CA GLU A 102 7.16 6.18 -0.61
C GLU A 102 6.34 6.60 -1.84
N ALA A 103 5.17 7.15 -1.59
CA ALA A 103 4.36 7.76 -2.64
C ALA A 103 3.51 8.91 -2.05
N ASN A 104 3.21 9.90 -2.89
CA ASN A 104 2.11 10.81 -2.64
C ASN A 104 0.85 10.21 -3.27
N VAL A 105 -0.20 10.08 -2.47
CA VAL A 105 -1.46 9.48 -2.90
C VAL A 105 -2.62 10.37 -2.47
N LYS A 106 -3.75 10.27 -3.17
CA LYS A 106 -4.96 11.02 -2.81
C LYS A 106 -5.35 10.74 -1.36
N ALA A 107 -5.72 11.78 -0.64
CA ALA A 107 -6.27 11.68 0.70
C ALA A 107 -7.52 10.79 0.69
N GLY A 108 -7.62 9.90 1.68
CA GLY A 108 -8.63 8.86 1.72
C GLY A 108 -8.18 7.68 2.58
N THR A 109 -9.00 6.63 2.58
CA THR A 109 -8.70 5.39 3.29
C THR A 109 -8.36 4.29 2.29
N TYR A 110 -7.21 3.67 2.48
CA TYR A 110 -6.74 2.53 1.70
C TYR A 110 -7.02 1.24 2.49
N ASP A 111 -7.62 0.25 1.83
CA ASP A 111 -8.17 -0.96 2.43
C ASP A 111 -7.31 -2.22 2.17
N GLN A 112 -6.35 -2.13 1.24
CA GLN A 112 -5.45 -3.24 0.94
C GLN A 112 -4.07 -2.74 0.48
N VAL A 113 -3.03 -3.49 0.81
CA VAL A 113 -1.67 -3.30 0.31
C VAL A 113 -1.22 -4.60 -0.37
N ARG A 114 -0.50 -4.49 -1.48
CA ARG A 114 0.10 -5.62 -2.18
C ARG A 114 1.61 -5.45 -2.26
N LEU A 115 2.33 -6.44 -1.75
CA LEU A 115 3.76 -6.61 -1.98
C LEU A 115 3.95 -7.74 -3.00
N VAL A 116 4.77 -7.50 -4.03
CA VAL A 116 5.20 -8.55 -4.96
C VAL A 116 6.60 -8.97 -4.57
N VAL A 117 6.71 -10.16 -4.00
CA VAL A 117 7.96 -10.83 -3.61
C VAL A 117 8.36 -11.78 -4.74
N ASP A 118 9.55 -11.59 -5.26
CA ASP A 118 10.07 -12.34 -6.41
C ASP A 118 10.76 -13.62 -5.99
N SER A 119 11.68 -13.50 -5.02
CA SER A 119 12.50 -14.60 -4.55
C SER A 119 12.91 -14.39 -3.10
N VAL A 120 13.17 -15.51 -2.42
CA VAL A 120 13.73 -15.53 -1.07
C VAL A 120 14.91 -16.49 -1.07
N ALA A 121 16.13 -15.95 -0.93
CA ALA A 121 17.35 -16.73 -0.87
C ALA A 121 17.76 -16.95 0.59
N ILE A 122 17.91 -18.21 0.98
CA ILE A 122 18.29 -18.66 2.32
C ILE A 122 19.75 -19.06 2.29
N LYS A 123 20.56 -18.44 3.15
CA LYS A 123 21.96 -18.82 3.36
C LYS A 123 22.10 -19.52 4.69
N THR A 124 22.60 -20.75 4.67
CA THR A 124 22.87 -21.53 5.89
C THR A 124 24.21 -21.14 6.49
N LYS A 125 24.40 -21.38 7.79
CA LYS A 125 25.70 -21.18 8.45
C LYS A 125 26.82 -22.09 7.91
N ALA A 126 26.45 -23.18 7.21
CA ALA A 126 27.38 -24.04 6.50
C ALA A 126 27.88 -23.43 5.17
N GLY A 127 27.33 -22.27 4.76
CA GLY A 127 27.70 -21.56 3.54
C GLY A 127 26.88 -21.92 2.31
N GLU A 128 25.91 -22.84 2.42
CA GLU A 128 25.02 -23.20 1.32
C GLU A 128 23.96 -22.11 1.11
N THR A 129 23.65 -21.78 -0.15
CA THR A 129 22.55 -20.88 -0.50
C THR A 129 21.50 -21.63 -1.31
N LYS A 130 20.24 -21.60 -0.83
CA LYS A 130 19.09 -22.20 -1.49
C LYS A 130 18.00 -21.16 -1.68
N VAL A 131 17.28 -21.22 -2.79
CA VAL A 131 16.08 -20.40 -2.98
C VAL A 131 14.90 -21.12 -2.34
N ALA A 132 14.19 -20.46 -1.43
CA ALA A 132 12.99 -21.00 -0.81
C ALA A 132 11.81 -20.92 -1.79
N LYS A 133 10.96 -21.95 -1.76
CA LYS A 133 9.70 -21.96 -2.48
C LYS A 133 8.71 -21.03 -1.79
N LEU A 134 8.22 -20.04 -2.53
CA LEU A 134 7.08 -19.21 -2.14
C LEU A 134 5.77 -19.91 -2.54
N PRO A 135 4.77 -20.06 -1.65
CA PRO A 135 3.43 -20.48 -2.05
C PRO A 135 2.84 -19.52 -3.10
N SER A 136 2.99 -18.21 -2.87
CA SER A 136 2.65 -17.14 -3.81
C SER A 136 3.70 -16.02 -3.75
N GLY A 137 3.98 -15.38 -4.88
CA GLY A 137 4.79 -14.16 -4.96
C GLY A 137 4.00 -12.89 -4.66
N GLU A 138 2.68 -12.96 -4.49
CA GLU A 138 1.86 -11.81 -4.12
C GLU A 138 1.38 -11.92 -2.67
N LEU A 139 1.73 -10.94 -1.84
CA LEU A 139 1.20 -10.78 -0.49
C LEU A 139 0.14 -9.67 -0.53
N LYS A 140 -1.14 -10.05 -0.50
CA LYS A 140 -2.28 -9.12 -0.45
C LYS A 140 -2.76 -9.00 0.99
N ILE A 141 -2.48 -7.87 1.62
CA ILE A 141 -2.75 -7.62 3.04
C ILE A 141 -3.91 -6.62 3.14
N ASN A 142 -5.05 -7.08 3.65
CA ASN A 142 -6.16 -6.19 4.01
C ASN A 142 -5.76 -5.39 5.25
N THR A 143 -5.92 -4.07 5.22
CA THR A 143 -5.58 -3.18 6.34
C THR A 143 -6.45 -1.94 6.32
N VAL A 144 -6.25 -1.02 7.26
CA VAL A 144 -6.81 0.33 7.20
C VAL A 144 -5.67 1.32 7.29
N LEU A 145 -5.39 2.02 6.18
CA LEU A 145 -4.41 3.09 6.13
C LEU A 145 -5.14 4.40 5.82
N VAL A 146 -5.16 5.33 6.77
CA VAL A 146 -5.77 6.65 6.56
C VAL A 146 -4.71 7.64 6.10
N VAL A 147 -4.94 8.26 4.95
CA VAL A 147 -4.07 9.31 4.40
C VAL A 147 -4.81 10.63 4.44
N ASN A 148 -4.32 11.59 5.23
CA ASN A 148 -4.86 12.94 5.28
C ASN A 148 -4.07 13.89 4.38
N ALA A 149 -4.74 14.94 3.93
CA ALA A 149 -4.13 15.98 3.11
C ALA A 149 -2.94 16.64 3.82
N ASN A 150 -1.82 16.78 3.10
CA ASN A 150 -0.60 17.44 3.58
C ASN A 150 0.00 16.83 4.86
N THR A 151 -0.32 15.58 5.18
CA THR A 151 0.31 14.85 6.29
C THR A 151 1.02 13.59 5.80
N THR A 152 1.85 13.02 6.66
CA THR A 152 2.54 11.77 6.39
C THR A 152 1.83 10.64 7.14
N SER A 153 1.58 9.56 6.43
CA SER A 153 1.13 8.29 6.96
C SER A 153 2.22 7.24 6.75
N SER A 154 2.16 6.15 7.49
CA SER A 154 3.16 5.10 7.42
C SER A 154 2.55 3.72 7.53
N ILE A 155 3.21 2.75 6.92
CA ILE A 155 2.94 1.34 7.12
C ILE A 155 4.28 0.61 7.33
N ASN A 156 4.33 -0.17 8.39
CA ASN A 156 5.47 -1.02 8.70
C ASN A 156 5.07 -2.49 8.53
N PHE A 157 5.87 -3.25 7.78
CA PHE A 157 5.77 -4.70 7.63
C PHE A 157 6.85 -5.36 8.49
N ASP A 158 6.43 -5.93 9.61
CA ASP A 158 7.27 -6.73 10.49
C ASP A 158 7.13 -8.20 10.10
N PHE A 159 8.11 -8.69 9.33
CA PHE A 159 8.18 -10.10 8.97
C PHE A 159 8.60 -10.91 10.21
N LEU A 160 8.05 -12.11 10.34
CA LEU A 160 8.42 -13.05 11.39
C LEU A 160 9.14 -14.21 10.72
N ALA A 161 10.43 -14.04 10.41
CA ALA A 161 11.18 -15.02 9.61
C ALA A 161 11.18 -16.43 10.22
N ASP A 162 11.31 -16.55 11.54
CA ASP A 162 11.20 -17.82 12.30
C ASP A 162 9.87 -18.54 12.09
N LYS A 163 8.79 -17.78 11.90
CA LYS A 163 7.44 -18.32 11.62
C LYS A 163 7.16 -18.48 10.14
N SER A 164 7.94 -17.84 9.28
CA SER A 164 7.74 -17.83 7.83
C SER A 164 8.54 -18.93 7.13
N LEU A 165 9.70 -19.30 7.67
CA LEU A 165 10.58 -20.29 7.06
C LEU A 165 10.27 -21.70 7.57
N HIS A 166 9.97 -22.59 6.64
CA HIS A 166 9.75 -24.01 6.89
C HIS A 166 10.76 -24.85 6.10
N THR A 167 11.14 -26.01 6.65
CA THR A 167 11.97 -27.00 5.95
C THR A 167 11.08 -28.14 5.50
N ALA A 168 11.06 -28.42 4.21
CA ALA A 168 10.32 -29.54 3.64
C ALA A 168 11.04 -30.87 3.92
N SER A 169 10.34 -32.00 3.79
CA SER A 169 10.90 -33.33 4.08
C SER A 169 12.10 -33.72 3.20
N ASP A 170 12.23 -33.10 2.02
CA ASP A 170 13.34 -33.27 1.09
C ASP A 170 14.55 -32.37 1.40
N GLY A 171 14.47 -31.53 2.44
CA GLY A 171 15.51 -30.58 2.83
C GLY A 171 15.53 -29.28 2.02
N ASN A 172 14.52 -29.04 1.18
CA ASN A 172 14.29 -27.73 0.57
C ASN A 172 13.58 -26.78 1.54
N TYR A 173 13.67 -25.48 1.27
CA TYR A 173 13.01 -24.46 2.07
C TYR A 173 11.71 -24.01 1.42
N ILE A 174 10.70 -23.76 2.26
CA ILE A 174 9.45 -23.09 1.90
C ILE A 174 9.39 -21.81 2.73
N PHE A 175 9.10 -20.69 2.09
CA PHE A 175 8.89 -19.42 2.77
C PHE A 175 7.43 -19.01 2.62
N ALA A 176 6.64 -19.20 3.67
CA ALA A 176 5.25 -18.81 3.76
C ALA A 176 5.14 -17.59 4.69
N PRO A 177 5.15 -16.34 4.16
CA PRO A 177 5.32 -15.15 4.97
C PRO A 177 4.25 -15.02 6.06
N VAL A 178 4.70 -14.81 7.29
CA VAL A 178 3.90 -14.32 8.41
C VAL A 178 4.35 -12.91 8.72
N VAL A 179 3.42 -11.95 8.61
CA VAL A 179 3.72 -10.52 8.66
C VAL A 179 2.78 -9.85 9.65
N LYS A 180 3.35 -9.12 10.60
CA LYS A 180 2.63 -8.13 11.39
C LYS A 180 2.68 -6.80 10.65
N THR A 181 1.52 -6.16 10.50
CA THR A 181 1.42 -4.84 9.91
C THR A 181 0.90 -3.84 10.92
N GLU A 182 1.51 -2.66 10.93
CA GLU A 182 1.06 -1.49 11.69
C GLU A 182 0.96 -0.30 10.73
N THR A 183 -0.21 0.33 10.68
CA THR A 183 -0.45 1.55 9.91
C THR A 183 -0.67 2.73 10.86
N LYS A 184 -0.11 3.88 10.51
CA LYS A 184 -0.28 5.12 11.27
C LYS A 184 -0.60 6.30 10.35
N SER A 185 -1.56 7.11 10.74
CA SER A 185 -1.85 8.41 10.12
C SER A 185 -1.23 9.55 10.92
N ASN A 186 -0.93 10.66 10.24
CA ASN A 186 -0.36 11.87 10.85
C ASN A 186 0.93 11.60 11.66
N ALA A 187 1.76 10.69 11.16
CA ALA A 187 3.01 10.30 11.79
C ALA A 187 4.16 11.22 11.35
N SER A 188 5.13 11.41 12.23
CA SER A 188 6.40 12.05 11.92
C SER A 188 7.40 10.96 11.54
N VAL A 189 7.70 10.86 10.24
CA VAL A 189 8.59 9.84 9.69
C VAL A 189 9.89 10.47 9.21
N SER A 190 11.01 9.91 9.63
CA SER A 190 12.35 10.25 9.15
C SER A 190 12.99 9.04 8.49
N VAL A 191 13.67 9.25 7.35
CA VAL A 191 14.48 8.24 6.67
C VAL A 191 15.91 8.76 6.62
N ASN A 192 16.85 8.03 7.21
CA ASN A 192 18.26 8.46 7.25
C ASN A 192 19.05 8.02 6.00
N ALA A 193 20.33 8.41 5.91
CA ALA A 193 21.20 8.08 4.77
C ALA A 193 21.45 6.56 4.59
N SER A 194 21.22 5.76 5.64
CA SER A 194 21.32 4.30 5.62
C SER A 194 19.97 3.63 5.36
N ASN A 195 18.97 4.37 4.88
CA ASN A 195 17.60 3.90 4.65
C ASN A 195 16.88 3.39 5.91
N VAL A 196 17.34 3.73 7.11
CA VAL A 196 16.61 3.38 8.35
C VAL A 196 15.47 4.35 8.52
N VAL A 197 14.27 3.81 8.75
CA VAL A 197 13.04 4.55 8.98
C VAL A 197 12.78 4.64 10.47
N THR A 198 12.54 5.86 10.95
CA THR A 198 12.08 6.12 12.32
C THR A 198 10.71 6.77 12.27
N ILE A 199 9.72 6.13 12.87
CA ILE A 199 8.33 6.60 12.94
C ILE A 199 8.06 7.06 14.37
N THR A 200 7.68 8.32 14.54
CA THR A 200 7.33 8.91 15.83
C THR A 200 5.95 9.57 15.78
N GLY A 201 5.23 9.55 16.89
CA GLY A 201 3.87 10.08 16.96
C GLY A 201 2.90 9.36 16.03
N GLY A 202 1.87 10.09 15.57
CA GLY A 202 0.80 9.56 14.73
C GLY A 202 -0.26 8.79 15.51
N ARG A 203 -1.39 8.51 14.83
CA ARG A 203 -2.48 7.67 15.31
C ARG A 203 -2.36 6.31 14.63
N ILE A 204 -2.39 5.24 15.42
CA ILE A 204 -2.51 3.88 14.87
C ILE A 204 -3.91 3.74 14.25
N ASP A 205 -3.96 3.46 12.96
CA ASP A 205 -5.21 3.23 12.24
C ASP A 205 -5.56 1.74 12.23
N ASN A 206 -4.56 0.87 12.09
CA ASN A 206 -4.73 -0.57 12.11
C ASN A 206 -3.47 -1.29 12.59
N THR A 207 -3.68 -2.42 13.25
CA THR A 207 -2.65 -3.41 13.54
C THR A 207 -3.26 -4.79 13.29
N ASN A 208 -2.52 -5.63 12.59
CA ASN A 208 -2.99 -6.93 12.14
C ASN A 208 -1.81 -7.87 11.93
N THR A 209 -2.03 -9.16 12.15
CA THR A 209 -1.08 -10.21 11.80
C THR A 209 -1.72 -11.03 10.69
N VAL A 210 -0.98 -11.31 9.63
CA VAL A 210 -1.43 -12.15 8.52
C VAL A 210 -0.39 -13.21 8.22
N GLY A 211 -0.84 -14.37 7.75
CA GLY A 211 0.02 -15.46 7.30
C GLY A 211 -0.40 -15.97 5.95
N MET A 212 0.57 -16.44 5.17
CA MET A 212 0.33 -17.10 3.90
C MET A 212 0.09 -18.60 4.12
N ASP A 213 -0.97 -19.13 3.54
CA ASP A 213 -1.21 -20.58 3.49
C ASP A 213 -0.48 -21.23 2.30
N ILE A 214 -0.42 -22.56 2.28
CA ILE A 214 0.27 -23.37 1.27
C ILE A 214 -0.25 -23.17 -0.16
N ASP A 215 -1.48 -22.67 -0.31
CA ASP A 215 -2.09 -22.33 -1.60
C ASP A 215 -1.77 -20.89 -2.05
N GLY A 216 -1.08 -20.12 -1.21
CA GLY A 216 -0.71 -18.73 -1.49
C GLY A 216 -1.76 -17.70 -1.11
N SER A 217 -2.89 -18.11 -0.52
CA SER A 217 -3.85 -17.21 0.08
C SER A 217 -3.29 -16.57 1.36
N ILE A 218 -3.78 -15.37 1.70
CA ILE A 218 -3.38 -14.63 2.91
C ILE A 218 -4.55 -14.65 3.88
N GLU A 219 -4.31 -15.14 5.08
CA GLU A 219 -5.31 -15.23 6.15
C GLU A 219 -4.91 -14.40 7.37
N VAL A 220 -5.90 -13.87 8.08
CA VAL A 220 -5.70 -13.07 9.29
C VAL A 220 -5.44 -14.00 10.48
N ASN A 221 -4.40 -13.69 11.26
CA ASN A 221 -3.93 -14.46 12.42
C ASN A 221 -3.59 -15.93 12.11
N PHE A 222 -3.23 -16.20 10.86
CA PHE A 222 -2.79 -17.52 10.42
C PHE A 222 -1.27 -17.64 10.45
N GLN A 223 -0.80 -18.86 10.69
CA GLN A 223 0.58 -19.30 10.45
C GLN A 223 0.55 -20.81 10.28
N ILE A 224 1.40 -21.35 9.41
CA ILE A 224 1.58 -22.80 9.29
C ILE A 224 2.21 -23.30 10.59
N ASP A 225 1.69 -24.41 11.14
CA ASP A 225 2.26 -24.99 12.37
C ASP A 225 3.69 -25.48 12.08
N SER A 226 4.65 -25.12 12.92
CA SER A 226 6.05 -25.53 12.76
C SER A 226 6.27 -27.04 12.87
N LYS A 227 5.32 -27.78 13.45
CA LYS A 227 5.32 -29.24 13.52
C LYS A 227 4.73 -29.89 12.28
N GLN A 228 4.06 -29.11 11.44
CA GLN A 228 3.42 -29.62 10.24
C GLN A 228 4.49 -30.01 9.23
N LYS A 229 4.41 -31.26 8.76
CA LYS A 229 5.32 -31.75 7.74
C LYS A 229 4.88 -31.22 6.38
N LEU A 230 5.75 -30.47 5.75
CA LEU A 230 5.54 -29.96 4.40
C LEU A 230 6.37 -30.78 3.42
N ASP A 231 5.77 -31.10 2.28
CA ASP A 231 6.42 -31.74 1.15
C ASP A 231 6.29 -30.85 -0.09
N LEU A 232 7.30 -30.92 -0.95
CA LEU A 232 7.22 -30.40 -2.30
C LEU A 232 7.01 -31.58 -3.25
N ASP A 233 5.95 -31.53 -4.06
CA ASP A 233 5.79 -32.53 -5.12
C ASP A 233 6.69 -32.24 -6.33
N ALA A 234 6.70 -33.16 -7.30
CA ALA A 234 7.52 -33.04 -8.51
C ALA A 234 7.19 -31.79 -9.37
N SER A 235 6.05 -31.14 -9.12
CA SER A 235 5.66 -29.87 -9.76
C SER A 235 5.97 -28.63 -8.91
N GLY A 236 6.57 -28.81 -7.73
CA GLY A 236 6.88 -27.73 -6.79
C GLY A 236 5.67 -27.18 -6.04
N VAL A 237 4.56 -27.93 -6.00
CA VAL A 237 3.39 -27.60 -5.19
C VAL A 237 3.61 -28.08 -3.76
N ILE A 238 3.26 -27.22 -2.80
CA ILE A 238 3.41 -27.51 -1.37
C ILE A 238 2.24 -28.40 -0.94
N LYS A 239 2.56 -29.50 -0.25
CA LYS A 239 1.60 -30.45 0.30
C LYS A 239 1.82 -30.65 1.79
N LEU A 240 0.74 -30.87 2.51
CA LEU A 240 0.79 -31.31 3.90
C LEU A 240 0.98 -32.83 3.92
N ASN A 241 2.05 -33.28 4.58
CA ASN A 241 2.29 -34.70 4.77
C ASN A 241 1.58 -35.16 6.05
N GLY A 242 0.45 -35.84 5.89
CA GLY A 242 -0.23 -36.58 6.95
C GLY A 242 -1.15 -35.75 7.87
N LEU A 243 -2.40 -35.61 7.44
CA LEU A 243 -3.52 -36.20 8.21
C LEU A 243 -4.20 -37.22 7.27
N LEU A 244 -3.71 -38.45 7.28
CA LEU A 244 -4.57 -39.60 6.97
C LEU A 244 -5.15 -40.03 8.31
N ASN A 245 -6.42 -39.69 8.54
CA ASN A 245 -7.33 -40.09 9.64
C ASN A 245 -6.72 -40.50 10.99
#